data_AF-A0A131YUV5-F1
#
_entry.id   AF-A0A131YUV5-F1
#
_cell.length_a   1.000
_cell.length_b   1.000
_cell.length_c   1.000
_cell.angle_alpha   90.00
_cell.angle_beta   90.00
_cell.angle_gamma   90.00
#
_symmetry.space_group_name_H-M   'P 1'
#
loop_
_entity.id
_entity.type
_entity.pdbx_description
1 polymer ?
#
loop_
_entity_poly.entity_id
_entity_poly.type
_entity_poly.pdbx_seq_one_letter_code
_entity_poly.pdbx_strand_id
1 'polypeptide(L)'
;MRRIHAPAHHILQLVSLPKRIITILWVPAHCGHPGNTDVCEQACALVNRAVDGLPSFRSARECLLTYQEITLHYRNSRMIYPPAHKSMSRTEQIVWRQLQMAALISPFLNSQIHKGDVLPLCCLCSSPRADFNHIYRNCLNKAEPPPLRGLSDRRDGRLLRAAHDRKTNCGSYARR
;
A
#
# COMPACT_ATOMS: atom_id res chain seq x y z
N MET A 1 -20.67 10.07 -21.96
CA MET A 1 -21.23 10.21 -20.60
C MET A 1 -20.14 9.84 -19.59
N ARG A 2 -19.68 10.76 -18.73
CA ARG A 2 -18.60 10.49 -17.77
C ARG A 2 -19.13 9.66 -16.61
N ARG A 3 -18.58 8.46 -16.38
CA ARG A 3 -18.94 7.59 -15.26
C ARG A 3 -18.19 8.05 -14.01
N ILE A 4 -18.91 8.44 -12.97
CA ILE A 4 -18.35 8.77 -11.65
C ILE A 4 -18.34 7.48 -10.81
N HIS A 5 -17.26 7.23 -10.08
CA HIS A 5 -17.12 6.05 -9.22
C HIS A 5 -18.13 6.09 -8.06
N ALA A 6 -18.76 4.96 -7.70
CA ALA A 6 -19.91 4.92 -6.78
C ALA A 6 -19.64 5.58 -5.40
N PRO A 7 -18.51 5.32 -4.73
CA PRO A 7 -18.11 6.06 -3.52
C PRO A 7 -18.01 7.58 -3.71
N ALA A 8 -17.46 8.05 -4.83
CA ALA A 8 -17.33 9.48 -5.10
C ALA A 8 -18.71 10.11 -5.33
N HIS A 9 -19.60 9.41 -6.02
CA HIS A 9 -20.98 9.84 -6.19
C HIS A 9 -21.71 9.95 -4.84
N HIS A 10 -21.53 8.98 -3.95
CA HIS A 10 -22.13 9.02 -2.62
C HIS A 10 -21.67 10.23 -1.80
N ILE A 11 -20.37 10.55 -1.81
CA ILE A 11 -19.84 11.73 -1.12
C ILE A 11 -20.43 13.02 -1.70
N LEU A 12 -20.51 13.13 -3.02
CA LEU A 12 -21.09 14.30 -3.68
C LEU A 12 -22.57 14.51 -3.34
N GLN A 13 -23.31 13.43 -3.06
CA GLN A 13 -24.71 13.50 -2.62
C GLN A 13 -24.86 13.94 -1.16
N LEU A 14 -23.87 13.68 -0.32
CA LEU A 14 -23.89 14.03 1.11
C LEU A 14 -23.48 15.49 1.37
N VAL A 15 -22.79 16.13 0.42
CA VAL A 15 -22.30 17.50 0.57
C VAL A 15 -23.33 18.48 0.02
N SER A 16 -23.80 19.40 0.86
CA SER A 16 -24.58 20.53 0.40
C SER A 16 -23.69 21.48 -0.41
N LEU A 17 -24.12 21.81 -1.63
CA LEU A 17 -23.39 22.75 -2.46
C LEU A 17 -23.39 24.14 -1.77
N PRO A 18 -22.26 24.86 -1.80
CA PRO A 18 -22.21 26.22 -1.29
C PRO A 18 -23.24 27.09 -1.99
N LYS A 19 -24.00 27.89 -1.24
CA LYS A 19 -25.00 28.83 -1.81
C LYS A 19 -24.37 29.99 -2.59
N ARG A 20 -23.04 30.13 -2.54
CA ARG A 20 -22.28 31.16 -3.25
C ARG A 20 -21.57 30.57 -4.47
N ILE A 21 -21.44 31.38 -5.51
CA ILE A 21 -20.61 31.04 -6.67
C ILE A 21 -19.15 31.03 -6.21
N ILE A 22 -18.44 29.93 -6.49
CA ILE A 22 -17.00 29.79 -6.21
C ILE A 22 -16.29 29.65 -7.54
N THR A 23 -15.31 30.51 -7.78
CA THR A 23 -14.43 30.44 -8.94
C THR A 23 -13.11 29.81 -8.51
N ILE A 24 -12.71 28.72 -9.17
CA ILE A 24 -11.41 28.08 -8.93
C ILE A 24 -10.41 28.65 -9.93
N LEU A 25 -9.40 29.35 -9.42
CA LEU A 25 -8.27 29.84 -10.20
C LEU A 25 -7.07 28.91 -9.99
N TRP A 26 -6.58 28.30 -11.06
CA TRP A 26 -5.34 27.53 -11.04
C TRP A 26 -4.17 28.43 -11.38
N VAL A 27 -3.25 28.61 -10.44
CA VAL A 27 -2.03 29.39 -10.62
C VAL A 27 -0.83 28.45 -10.49
N PRO A 28 0.15 28.49 -11.41
CA PRO A 28 1.36 27.68 -11.26
C PRO A 28 2.13 28.04 -9.98
N ALA A 29 2.79 27.04 -9.40
CA ALA A 29 3.59 27.24 -8.19
C ALA A 29 4.74 28.21 -8.44
N HIS A 30 5.10 28.99 -7.41
CA HIS A 30 6.27 29.91 -7.41
C HIS A 30 6.29 31.00 -8.49
N CYS A 31 5.17 31.29 -9.16
CA CYS A 31 5.07 32.38 -10.15
C CYS A 31 4.85 33.77 -9.52
N GLY A 32 5.14 33.94 -8.22
CA GLY A 32 5.04 35.24 -7.54
C GLY A 32 3.62 35.77 -7.34
N HIS A 33 2.57 34.97 -7.54
CA HIS A 33 1.21 35.39 -7.22
C HIS A 33 1.06 35.61 -5.71
N PRO A 34 0.67 36.81 -5.24
CA PRO A 34 0.76 37.19 -3.82
C PRO A 34 -0.01 36.21 -2.93
N GLY A 35 -1.27 35.89 -3.28
CA GLY A 35 -2.05 34.93 -2.50
C GLY A 35 -1.49 33.49 -2.48
N ASN A 36 -0.64 33.10 -3.44
CA ASN A 36 0.03 31.79 -3.41
C ASN A 36 1.27 31.84 -2.50
N THR A 37 2.03 32.94 -2.58
CA THR A 37 3.21 33.19 -1.73
C THR A 37 2.81 33.30 -0.26
N ASP A 38 1.78 34.08 0.06
CA ASP A 38 1.31 34.31 1.44
C ASP A 38 0.80 33.01 2.07
N VAL A 39 0.04 32.20 1.32
CA VAL A 39 -0.46 30.91 1.79
C VAL A 39 0.68 29.91 1.93
N CYS A 40 1.67 29.92 1.03
CA CYS A 40 2.87 29.09 1.15
C CYS A 40 3.64 29.43 2.43
N GLU A 41 3.86 30.72 2.71
CA GLU A 41 4.53 31.18 3.93
C GLU A 41 3.76 30.76 5.19
N GLN A 42 2.43 30.98 5.23
CA GLN A 42 1.58 30.57 6.35
C GLN A 42 1.55 29.06 6.54
N ALA A 43 1.43 28.28 5.46
CA ALA A 43 1.45 26.83 5.51
C ALA A 43 2.81 26.31 6.03
N CYS A 44 3.92 26.85 5.55
CA CYS A 44 5.26 26.54 6.04
C CYS A 44 5.43 26.89 7.53
N ALA A 45 4.89 28.03 7.97
CA ALA A 45 4.90 28.43 9.38
C ALA A 45 4.07 27.50 10.28
N LEU A 46 3.04 26.84 9.74
CA LEU A 46 2.23 25.85 10.45
C LEU A 46 2.89 24.45 10.51
N VAL A 47 3.63 24.06 9.46
CA VAL A 47 4.37 22.79 9.43
C VAL A 47 5.42 22.70 10.54
N ASN A 48 6.04 23.83 10.90
CA ASN A 48 7.04 23.90 11.96
C ASN A 48 6.48 23.81 13.40
N ARG A 49 5.16 23.72 13.59
CA ARG A 49 4.53 23.62 14.93
C ARG A 49 4.08 22.21 15.32
N ALA A 50 4.28 21.21 14.47
CA ALA A 50 3.93 19.83 14.79
C ALA A 50 4.95 19.09 15.68
N VAL A 51 5.86 19.80 16.37
CA VAL A 51 6.85 19.19 17.28
C VAL A 51 6.97 19.97 18.59
N ASP A 52 5.98 19.83 19.46
CA ASP A 52 6.21 20.01 20.90
C ASP A 52 7.10 18.84 21.36
N GLY A 53 8.40 19.11 21.48
CA GLY A 53 9.38 18.10 21.92
C GLY A 53 10.74 18.12 21.21
N LEU A 54 11.09 19.16 20.44
CA LEU A 54 12.45 19.25 19.91
C LEU A 54 13.43 19.46 21.08
N PRO A 55 14.44 18.58 21.29
CA PRO A 55 15.46 18.82 22.30
C PRO A 55 16.17 20.14 22.00
N SER A 56 16.48 20.88 23.06
CA SER A 56 17.22 22.16 23.04
C SER A 56 18.30 22.18 21.95
N PHE A 57 18.45 23.32 21.26
CA PHE A 57 19.53 23.64 20.29
C PHE A 57 20.95 23.29 20.76
N ARG A 58 21.15 22.89 22.02
CA ARG A 58 22.40 22.32 22.56
C ARG A 58 22.64 20.84 22.22
N SER A 59 21.70 20.15 21.57
CA SER A 59 21.87 18.79 21.04
C SER A 59 22.38 18.77 19.58
N ALA A 60 23.11 19.81 19.16
CA ALA A 60 23.66 19.98 17.81
C ALA A 60 24.77 18.98 17.43
N ARG A 61 24.79 17.75 17.98
CA ARG A 61 25.78 16.73 17.63
C ARG A 61 25.43 15.94 16.37
N GLU A 62 24.22 16.06 15.83
CA GLU A 62 23.81 15.38 14.60
C GLU A 62 22.93 16.27 13.72
N CYS A 63 23.40 17.48 13.40
CA CYS A 63 22.73 18.27 12.37
C CYS A 63 22.97 17.60 11.02
N LEU A 64 21.90 17.16 10.36
CA LEU A 64 21.95 16.60 9.01
C LEU A 64 22.04 17.79 8.04
N LEU A 65 23.24 18.10 7.55
CA LEU A 65 23.51 19.35 6.83
C LEU A 65 23.36 19.18 5.32
N THR A 66 23.60 17.98 4.81
CA THR A 66 23.50 17.67 3.38
C THR A 66 22.17 16.99 3.05
N TYR A 67 21.69 17.20 1.82
CA TYR A 67 20.51 16.50 1.30
C TYR A 67 20.64 14.97 1.44
N GLN A 68 21.84 14.43 1.21
CA GLN A 68 22.13 13.02 1.35
C GLN A 68 21.98 12.54 2.80
N GLU A 69 22.51 13.27 3.78
CA GLU A 69 22.38 12.93 5.20
C GLU A 69 20.92 12.97 5.65
N ILE A 70 20.18 14.01 5.26
CA ILE A 70 18.76 14.15 5.59
C ILE A 70 17.96 12.96 5.04
N THR A 71 18.15 12.65 3.76
CA THR A 71 17.43 11.54 3.11
C THR A 71 17.83 10.18 3.66
N LEU A 72 19.12 9.96 3.97
CA LEU A 72 19.60 8.73 4.62
C LEU A 72 19.04 8.58 6.03
N HIS A 73 19.02 9.64 6.82
CA HIS A 73 18.44 9.61 8.17
C HIS A 73 16.97 9.21 8.13
N TYR A 74 16.15 9.87 7.29
CA TYR A 74 14.74 9.51 7.15
C TYR A 74 14.52 8.14 6.54
N ARG A 75 15.41 7.69 5.64
CA ARG A 75 15.35 6.32 5.10
C ARG A 75 15.65 5.30 6.19
N ASN A 76 16.70 5.52 6.96
CA ASN A 76 17.16 4.61 8.01
C ASN A 76 16.20 4.57 9.19
N SER A 77 15.62 5.70 9.58
CA SER A 77 14.62 5.75 10.66
C SER A 77 13.32 5.00 10.31
N ARG A 78 13.01 4.84 9.01
CA ARG A 78 11.88 4.02 8.54
C ARG A 78 12.23 2.53 8.40
N MET A 79 13.49 2.13 8.52
CA MET A 79 13.91 0.73 8.44
C MET A 79 13.71 0.01 9.79
N ILE A 80 12.46 -0.28 10.12
CA ILE A 80 12.10 -1.06 11.33
C ILE A 80 12.57 -2.52 11.21
N TYR A 81 12.56 -3.07 9.99
CA TYR A 81 12.89 -4.47 9.72
C TYR A 81 14.20 -4.60 8.91
N PRO A 82 14.99 -5.67 9.15
CA PRO A 82 16.31 -5.83 8.52
C PRO A 82 16.22 -6.00 7.01
N PRO A 83 17.26 -5.61 6.24
CA PRO A 83 17.29 -5.84 4.80
C PRO A 83 17.24 -7.35 4.47
N ALA A 84 16.86 -7.68 3.23
CA ALA A 84 16.89 -9.06 2.76
C ALA A 84 18.31 -9.62 2.79
N HIS A 85 18.46 -10.92 3.07
CA HIS A 85 19.75 -11.57 3.08
C HIS A 85 20.35 -11.66 1.66
N LYS A 86 21.69 -11.58 1.56
CA LYS A 86 22.40 -11.54 0.26
C LYS A 86 22.19 -12.79 -0.59
N SER A 87 21.91 -13.94 0.04
CA SER A 87 21.64 -15.20 -0.66
C SER A 87 20.22 -15.30 -1.23
N MET A 88 19.32 -14.37 -0.90
CA MET A 88 17.95 -14.38 -1.40
C MET A 88 17.93 -13.95 -2.86
N SER A 89 17.21 -14.69 -3.69
CA SER A 89 16.91 -14.29 -5.06
C SER A 89 16.10 -13.00 -5.10
N ARG A 90 16.12 -12.30 -6.23
CA ARG A 90 15.39 -11.02 -6.39
C ARG A 90 13.89 -11.16 -6.08
N THR A 91 13.27 -12.26 -6.47
CA THR A 91 11.84 -12.52 -6.19
C THR A 91 11.57 -12.64 -4.70
N GLU A 92 12.41 -13.38 -3.98
CA GLU A 92 12.31 -13.54 -2.53
C GLU A 92 12.55 -12.23 -1.79
N GLN A 93 13.53 -11.43 -2.22
CA GLN A 93 13.77 -10.10 -1.66
C GLN A 93 12.54 -9.19 -1.77
N ILE A 94 11.80 -9.29 -2.87
CA ILE A 94 10.59 -8.49 -3.04
C ILE A 94 9.47 -9.00 -2.13
N VAL A 95 9.24 -10.31 -2.07
CA VAL A 95 8.25 -10.90 -1.14
C VAL A 95 8.59 -10.51 0.29
N TRP A 96 9.87 -10.53 0.67
CA TRP A 96 10.35 -10.06 1.96
C TRP A 96 9.98 -8.60 2.22
N ARG A 97 10.20 -7.69 1.27
CA ARG A 97 9.77 -6.29 1.41
C ARG A 97 8.26 -6.15 1.54
N GLN A 98 7.48 -6.94 0.80
CA GLN A 98 6.02 -6.92 0.93
C GLN A 98 5.56 -7.40 2.30
N LEU A 99 6.21 -8.42 2.87
CA LEU A 99 5.94 -8.89 4.22
C LEU A 99 6.23 -7.80 5.27
N GLN A 100 7.38 -7.14 5.16
CA GLN A 100 7.78 -6.06 6.06
C GLN A 100 6.83 -4.87 6.04
N MET A 101 6.25 -4.56 4.88
CA MET A 101 5.29 -3.47 4.73
C MET A 101 3.84 -3.90 4.95
N ALA A 102 3.60 -5.16 5.36
CA ALA A 102 2.26 -5.76 5.43
C ALA A 102 1.44 -5.60 4.13
N ALA A 103 2.12 -5.53 2.99
CA ALA A 103 1.55 -5.25 1.66
C ALA A 103 1.39 -6.51 0.79
N LEU A 104 1.59 -7.69 1.37
CA LEU A 104 1.45 -8.95 0.64
C LEU A 104 -0.04 -9.27 0.39
N ILE A 105 -0.40 -9.42 -0.88
CA ILE A 105 -1.80 -9.63 -1.28
C ILE A 105 -2.24 -11.08 -1.04
N SER A 106 -3.08 -11.28 -0.03
CA SER A 106 -3.80 -12.54 0.21
C SER A 106 -5.15 -12.55 -0.53
N PRO A 107 -5.76 -13.74 -0.78
CA PRO A 107 -7.10 -13.81 -1.37
C PRO A 107 -8.15 -13.01 -0.58
N PHE A 108 -8.11 -13.06 0.75
CA PHE A 108 -8.98 -12.23 1.60
C PHE A 108 -8.75 -10.73 1.38
N LEU A 109 -7.50 -10.26 1.36
CA LEU A 109 -7.24 -8.84 1.09
C LEU A 109 -7.69 -8.45 -0.33
N ASN A 110 -7.48 -9.35 -1.30
CA ASN A 110 -7.87 -9.13 -2.69
C ASN A 110 -9.40 -9.02 -2.85
N SER A 111 -10.19 -9.80 -2.10
CA SER A 111 -11.66 -9.71 -2.11
C SER A 111 -12.17 -8.42 -1.49
N GLN A 112 -11.43 -7.84 -0.53
CA GLN A 112 -11.76 -6.53 0.06
C GLN A 112 -11.50 -5.38 -0.93
N ILE A 113 -10.41 -5.49 -1.71
CA ILE A 113 -10.05 -4.51 -2.74
C ILE A 113 -11.05 -4.58 -3.91
N HIS A 114 -11.32 -5.78 -4.42
CA HIS A 114 -12.16 -6.01 -5.59
C HIS A 114 -13.55 -6.56 -5.21
N LYS A 115 -14.23 -5.90 -4.28
CA LYS A 115 -15.51 -6.28 -3.65
C LYS A 115 -16.45 -7.12 -4.56
N GLY A 116 -16.27 -8.45 -4.54
CA GLY A 116 -17.11 -9.42 -5.26
C GLY A 116 -16.45 -10.18 -6.42
N ASP A 117 -15.37 -9.69 -7.02
CA ASP A 117 -14.74 -10.34 -8.18
C ASP A 117 -13.86 -11.54 -7.79
N VAL A 118 -13.41 -11.55 -6.54
CA VAL A 118 -12.47 -12.55 -6.02
C VAL A 118 -13.01 -13.14 -4.72
N LEU A 119 -13.00 -14.46 -4.63
CA LEU A 119 -13.43 -15.18 -3.43
C LEU A 119 -12.34 -15.13 -2.34
N PRO A 120 -12.68 -14.89 -1.07
CA PRO A 120 -11.74 -14.86 0.06
C PRO A 120 -11.29 -16.24 0.55
N LEU A 121 -11.48 -17.28 -0.28
CA LEU A 121 -11.33 -18.68 0.15
C LEU A 121 -9.89 -19.16 0.08
N CYS A 122 -9.53 -20.06 1.00
CA CYS A 122 -8.24 -20.75 0.96
C CYS A 122 -8.28 -21.88 -0.07
N CYS A 123 -7.32 -21.95 -0.97
CA CYS A 123 -7.26 -23.03 -1.97
C CYS A 123 -6.88 -24.40 -1.37
N LEU A 124 -6.33 -24.44 -0.15
CA LEU A 124 -5.86 -25.67 0.49
C LEU A 124 -6.92 -26.32 1.38
N CYS A 125 -7.73 -25.53 2.09
CA CYS A 125 -8.72 -26.03 3.04
C CYS A 125 -10.10 -25.37 2.93
N SER A 126 -10.33 -24.53 1.92
CA SER A 126 -11.60 -23.84 1.67
C SER A 126 -12.08 -22.92 2.81
N SER A 127 -11.20 -22.56 3.76
CA SER A 127 -11.54 -21.61 4.82
C SER A 127 -12.04 -20.27 4.25
N PRO A 128 -13.09 -19.65 4.82
CA PRO A 128 -13.69 -18.42 4.31
C PRO A 128 -12.80 -17.17 4.46
N ARG A 129 -11.71 -17.27 5.22
CA ARG A 129 -10.78 -16.17 5.49
C ARG A 129 -9.34 -16.59 5.17
N ALA A 130 -8.99 -16.55 3.90
CA ALA A 130 -7.62 -16.74 3.44
C ALA A 130 -6.78 -15.46 3.57
N ASP A 131 -6.52 -15.06 4.81
CA ASP A 131 -5.50 -14.06 5.11
C ASP A 131 -4.09 -14.69 5.22
N PHE A 132 -3.06 -13.86 5.30
CA PHE A 132 -1.69 -14.36 5.39
C PHE A 132 -1.47 -15.24 6.62
N ASN A 133 -2.07 -14.88 7.76
CA ASN A 133 -1.96 -15.65 9.00
C ASN A 133 -2.56 -17.05 8.83
N HIS A 134 -3.72 -17.14 8.19
CA HIS A 134 -4.33 -18.41 7.83
C HIS A 134 -3.42 -19.24 6.92
N ILE A 135 -3.02 -18.70 5.76
CA ILE A 135 -2.26 -19.45 4.75
C ILE A 135 -0.92 -19.93 5.30
N TYR A 136 -0.21 -19.07 6.04
CA TYR A 136 1.15 -19.36 6.50
C TYR A 136 1.19 -20.14 7.81
N ARG A 137 0.34 -19.80 8.80
CA ARG A 137 0.40 -20.40 10.14
C ARG A 137 -0.72 -21.41 10.39
N ASN A 138 -1.96 -21.00 10.18
CA ASN A 138 -3.12 -21.72 10.75
C ASN A 138 -3.78 -22.72 9.79
N CYS A 139 -3.34 -22.81 8.54
CA CYS A 139 -3.89 -23.76 7.59
C CYS A 139 -3.47 -25.19 7.97
N LEU A 140 -4.46 -26.07 8.13
CA LEU A 140 -4.26 -27.48 8.46
C LEU A 140 -3.71 -28.29 7.28
N ASN A 141 -4.02 -27.87 6.05
CA ASN A 141 -3.60 -28.53 4.82
C ASN A 141 -2.35 -27.88 4.19
N LYS A 142 -1.57 -27.12 4.96
CA LYS A 142 -0.31 -26.54 4.46
C LYS A 142 0.71 -27.65 4.25
N ALA A 143 1.37 -27.65 3.09
CA ALA A 143 2.56 -28.48 2.90
C ALA A 143 3.69 -27.92 3.76
N GLU A 144 4.45 -28.79 4.43
CA GLU A 144 5.72 -28.40 5.06
C GLU A 144 6.89 -28.67 4.09
N PRO A 145 7.74 -27.67 3.80
CA PRO A 145 7.59 -26.23 4.07
C PRO A 145 6.64 -25.54 3.07
N PRO A 146 5.97 -24.43 3.44
CA PRO A 146 5.08 -23.72 2.52
C PRO A 146 5.90 -23.19 1.34
N PRO A 147 5.50 -23.48 0.08
CA PRO A 147 6.27 -23.03 -1.07
C PRO A 147 6.19 -21.49 -1.14
N LEU A 148 7.32 -20.82 -0.93
CA LEU A 148 7.46 -19.38 -1.24
C LEU A 148 7.37 -19.12 -2.77
N ARG A 149 7.42 -20.18 -3.58
CA ARG A 149 7.23 -20.13 -5.03
C ARG A 149 5.75 -19.83 -5.36
N GLY A 150 5.50 -18.64 -5.89
CA GLY A 150 4.19 -18.23 -6.42
C GLY A 150 3.59 -16.96 -5.80
N LEU A 151 4.15 -16.44 -4.71
CA LEU A 151 3.73 -15.15 -4.12
C LEU A 151 4.29 -13.94 -4.89
N SER A 152 5.46 -14.09 -5.51
CA SER A 152 6.11 -13.04 -6.32
C SER A 152 5.49 -12.82 -7.69
N ASP A 153 4.75 -13.80 -8.21
CA ASP A 153 4.27 -13.86 -9.60
C ASP A 153 2.94 -13.10 -9.81
N ARG A 154 2.31 -12.62 -8.73
CA ARG A 154 1.02 -11.92 -8.80
C ARG A 154 1.10 -10.46 -9.26
N ARG A 155 2.30 -9.90 -9.43
CA ARG A 155 2.48 -8.53 -9.94
C ARG A 155 2.59 -8.45 -11.46
N ASP A 156 2.63 -9.59 -12.14
CA ASP A 156 2.34 -9.64 -13.56
C ASP A 156 0.82 -9.64 -13.71
N GLY A 157 0.25 -8.48 -14.07
CA GLY A 157 -1.18 -8.30 -14.41
C GLY A 157 -1.71 -9.20 -15.53
N ARG A 158 -0.93 -10.20 -15.98
CA ARG A 158 -1.32 -11.30 -16.87
C ARG A 158 -2.05 -12.45 -16.16
N LEU A 159 -1.87 -12.67 -14.86
CA LEU A 159 -2.54 -13.79 -14.15
C LEU A 159 -3.94 -13.45 -13.60
N LEU A 160 -4.39 -12.20 -13.69
CA LEU A 160 -5.80 -11.86 -13.42
C LEU A 160 -6.75 -12.54 -14.43
N ARG A 161 -6.26 -12.97 -15.60
CA ARG A 161 -7.02 -13.82 -16.53
C ARG A 161 -6.89 -15.31 -16.21
N ALA A 162 -5.71 -15.77 -15.79
CA ALA A 162 -5.47 -17.19 -15.50
C ALA A 162 -6.19 -17.71 -14.24
N ALA A 163 -6.52 -16.84 -13.27
CA ALA A 163 -7.34 -17.24 -12.12
C ALA A 163 -8.83 -17.40 -12.47
N HIS A 164 -9.28 -16.81 -13.58
CA HIS A 164 -10.59 -17.11 -14.17
C HIS A 164 -10.56 -18.46 -14.90
N ASP A 165 -9.42 -18.84 -15.49
CA ASP A 165 -9.25 -20.08 -16.25
C ASP A 165 -8.91 -21.30 -15.38
N ARG A 166 -8.35 -21.14 -14.17
CA ARG A 166 -8.06 -22.27 -13.26
C ARG A 166 -9.29 -22.84 -12.53
N LYS A 167 -10.50 -22.35 -12.81
CA LYS A 167 -11.74 -23.02 -12.41
C LYS A 167 -12.03 -24.30 -13.22
N THR A 168 -11.27 -24.59 -14.29
CA THR A 168 -11.50 -25.80 -15.10
C THR A 168 -10.57 -26.97 -14.78
N ASN A 169 -9.51 -26.81 -13.96
CA ASN A 169 -8.48 -27.87 -13.87
C ASN A 169 -8.10 -28.31 -12.45
N CYS A 170 -8.92 -28.05 -11.44
CA CYS A 170 -8.76 -28.65 -10.10
C CYS A 170 -9.76 -29.79 -9.84
N GLY A 171 -10.27 -30.42 -10.90
CA GLY A 171 -11.25 -31.50 -10.84
C GLY A 171 -10.94 -32.61 -11.82
N SER A 172 -9.79 -33.27 -11.72
CA SER A 172 -9.49 -34.45 -12.54
C SER A 172 -8.32 -35.31 -12.04
N TYR A 173 -8.26 -35.63 -10.74
CA TYR A 173 -7.55 -36.86 -10.31
C TYR A 173 -8.31 -37.53 -9.17
N ALA A 174 -9.44 -38.15 -9.54
CA ALA A 174 -10.04 -39.27 -8.82
C ALA A 174 -11.02 -39.98 -9.76
N ARG A 175 -10.57 -41.02 -10.46
CA ARG A 175 -11.40 -42.15 -10.92
C ARG A 175 -10.52 -43.25 -11.54
N ARG A 176 -10.14 -44.25 -10.75
CA ARG A 176 -10.67 -45.62 -10.72
C ARG A 176 -9.89 -46.43 -9.70
#